data_AF-R9WIY6-F1
#
_entry.id   AF-R9WIY6-F1
#
_cell.length_a   1.000
_cell.length_b   1.000
_cell.length_c   1.000
_cell.angle_alpha   90.00
_cell.angle_beta   90.00
_cell.angle_gamma   90.00
#
_symmetry.space_group_name_H-M   'P 1'
#
loop_
_entity.id
_entity.type
_entity.pdbx_description
1 polymer ?
#
loop_
_entity_poly.entity_id
_entity_poly.type
_entity_poly.pdbx_seq_one_letter_code
_entity_poly.pdbx_strand_id
1 'polypeptide(L)'
;MGSYRDDADGAAITLNSDGTGTYVMANPTQADIHDQLTWKKEKNNYIINLNDSNYDTPIDARLNEDNLSLVGNDEWPNQSFKRVHGDFDVDNFLKEQHAKTSSSTTKDTHSKESSTHARAALKKWASDHHKDTNKIDNLKATTDLSEPDEGWAFVDDNGTEYAIVRNGKVYPRPVIDGGTSSN
;
A
#
# COMPACT_ATOMS: atom_id res chain seq x y z
N MET A 1 22.32 -5.80 7.21
CA MET A 1 22.28 -4.39 6.79
C MET A 1 22.15 -4.30 5.28
N GLY A 2 21.66 -3.18 4.79
CA GLY A 2 21.50 -2.90 3.37
C GLY A 2 20.23 -2.11 3.08
N SER A 3 20.12 -1.66 1.84
CA SER A 3 18.94 -0.96 1.34
C SER A 3 18.11 -1.89 0.47
N TYR A 4 16.80 -1.72 0.54
CA TYR A 4 15.84 -2.49 -0.20
C TYR A 4 14.79 -1.53 -0.75
N ARG A 5 14.26 -1.80 -1.94
CA ARG A 5 13.26 -0.95 -2.58
C ARG A 5 12.11 -1.76 -3.15
N ASP A 6 10.96 -1.14 -3.16
CA ASP A 6 9.78 -1.53 -3.91
C ASP A 6 9.52 -0.43 -4.95
N ASP A 7 9.91 -0.70 -6.19
CA ASP A 7 9.74 0.25 -7.29
C ASP A 7 8.27 0.42 -7.72
N ALA A 8 7.40 -0.53 -7.37
CA ALA A 8 5.97 -0.47 -7.70
C ALA A 8 5.23 0.48 -6.74
N ASP A 9 5.55 0.40 -5.45
CA ASP A 9 4.94 1.23 -4.41
C ASP A 9 5.74 2.53 -4.13
N GLY A 10 6.89 2.71 -4.81
CA GLY A 10 7.74 3.89 -4.62
C GLY A 10 8.33 3.98 -3.21
N ALA A 11 8.49 2.84 -2.54
CA ALA A 11 8.95 2.74 -1.17
C ALA A 11 10.37 2.18 -1.10
N ALA A 12 11.13 2.61 -0.10
CA ALA A 12 12.43 2.04 0.18
C ALA A 12 12.70 1.99 1.69
N ILE A 13 13.51 1.01 2.08
CA ILE A 13 13.90 0.82 3.46
C ILE A 13 15.41 0.57 3.54
N THR A 14 16.07 1.31 4.41
CA THR A 14 17.49 1.13 4.70
C THR A 14 17.65 0.65 6.13
N LEU A 15 18.39 -0.46 6.31
CA LEU A 15 18.69 -1.05 7.62
C LEU A 15 20.18 -0.92 7.91
N ASN A 16 20.54 -0.02 8.83
CA ASN A 16 21.92 0.26 9.26
C ASN A 16 22.39 -0.76 10.29
N SER A 17 23.69 -1.09 10.32
CA SER A 17 24.24 -2.11 11.21
C SER A 17 24.11 -1.82 12.72
N ASP A 18 23.86 -0.56 13.09
CA ASP A 18 23.67 -0.13 14.48
C ASP A 18 22.23 -0.34 15.01
N GLY A 19 21.35 -0.95 14.21
CA GLY A 19 19.95 -1.16 14.58
C GLY A 19 19.05 0.04 14.29
N THR A 20 19.54 1.06 13.57
CA THR A 20 18.73 2.16 13.05
C THR A 20 18.42 1.96 11.57
N GLY A 21 17.56 2.81 11.03
CA GLY A 21 17.28 2.81 9.61
C GLY A 21 16.35 3.94 9.23
N THR A 22 15.92 3.90 7.97
CA THR A 22 14.94 4.83 7.44
C THR A 22 13.99 4.07 6.54
N TYR A 23 12.71 4.36 6.70
CA TYR A 23 11.66 4.00 5.76
C TYR A 23 11.25 5.24 5.00
N VAL A 24 11.23 5.16 3.67
CA VAL A 24 10.73 6.22 2.82
C VAL A 24 9.66 5.71 1.89
N MET A 25 8.69 6.55 1.56
CA MET A 25 7.74 6.30 0.50
C MET A 25 7.51 7.61 -0.26
N ALA A 26 7.71 7.56 -1.57
CA ALA A 26 7.39 8.67 -2.44
C ALA A 26 5.87 8.90 -2.43
N ASN A 27 5.43 10.08 -1.97
CA ASN A 27 4.03 10.45 -2.01
C ASN A 27 3.81 11.40 -3.20
N PRO A 28 3.04 11.01 -4.22
CA PRO A 28 2.89 11.82 -5.42
C PRO A 28 2.20 13.18 -5.20
N THR A 29 1.60 13.38 -4.02
CA THR A 29 0.59 14.42 -3.80
C THR A 29 0.77 15.18 -2.49
N GLN A 30 1.61 14.65 -1.60
CA GLN A 30 1.98 15.26 -0.32
C GLN A 30 3.50 15.14 -0.14
N ALA A 31 4.01 15.56 1.02
CA ALA A 31 5.39 15.28 1.37
C ALA A 31 5.63 13.77 1.41
N ASP A 32 6.81 13.35 0.96
CA ASP A 32 7.26 11.97 1.08
C ASP A 32 7.23 11.52 2.54
N ILE A 33 6.85 10.27 2.76
CA ILE A 33 7.02 9.64 4.07
C ILE A 33 8.51 9.45 4.26
N HIS A 34 9.02 9.87 5.42
CA HIS A 34 10.43 9.78 5.73
C HIS A 34 10.65 9.46 7.20
N ASP A 35 10.28 8.24 7.58
CA ASP A 35 10.31 7.81 8.97
C ASP A 35 11.66 7.23 9.35
N GLN A 36 12.17 7.67 10.49
CA GLN A 36 13.26 6.97 11.15
C GLN A 36 12.73 5.66 11.72
N LEU A 37 13.54 4.62 11.75
CA LEU A 37 13.16 3.36 12.36
C LEU A 37 14.27 2.79 13.21
N THR A 38 13.88 1.89 14.10
CA THR A 38 14.80 0.96 14.76
C THR A 38 14.50 -0.46 14.30
N TRP A 39 15.51 -1.30 14.27
CA TRP A 39 15.34 -2.70 13.96
C TRP A 39 16.23 -3.58 14.83
N LYS A 40 15.76 -4.80 15.09
CA LYS A 40 16.55 -5.86 15.74
C LYS A 40 16.31 -7.18 15.05
N LYS A 41 17.32 -8.05 15.08
CA LYS A 41 17.19 -9.42 14.60
C LYS A 41 16.74 -10.33 15.75
N GLU A 42 15.67 -11.08 15.53
CA GLU A 42 15.17 -12.10 16.46
C GLU A 42 15.20 -13.48 15.80
N LYS A 43 16.21 -14.29 16.14
CA LYS A 43 16.44 -15.63 15.56
C LYS A 43 16.46 -15.58 14.02
N ASN A 44 15.33 -15.87 13.39
CA ASN A 44 15.15 -15.94 11.93
C ASN A 44 14.37 -14.75 11.35
N ASN A 45 13.81 -13.89 12.20
CA ASN A 45 13.03 -12.72 11.79
C ASN A 45 13.74 -11.43 12.22
N TYR A 46 13.20 -10.32 11.75
CA TYR A 46 13.59 -8.97 12.14
C TYR A 46 12.34 -8.29 12.69
N ILE A 47 12.51 -7.45 13.71
CA ILE A 47 11.44 -6.60 14.23
C ILE A 47 11.82 -5.17 13.87
N ILE A 48 10.91 -4.45 13.24
CA ILE A 48 11.07 -3.06 12.82
C ILE A 48 10.06 -2.21 13.57
N ASN A 49 10.53 -1.13 14.19
CA ASN A 49 9.66 -0.12 14.79
C ASN A 49 9.88 1.20 14.06
N LEU A 50 8.83 1.72 13.45
CA LEU A 50 8.84 3.05 12.87
C LEU A 50 8.73 4.08 13.99
N ASN A 51 9.46 5.17 13.87
CA ASN A 51 9.35 6.32 14.75
C ASN A 51 8.29 7.27 14.20
N ASP A 52 7.06 6.78 14.10
CA ASP A 52 5.88 7.54 13.68
C ASP A 52 4.95 7.74 14.88
N SER A 53 4.51 8.97 15.10
CA SER A 53 3.55 9.32 16.15
C SER A 53 2.20 8.59 16.05
N ASN A 54 1.84 8.12 14.85
CA ASN A 54 0.56 7.50 14.55
C ASN A 54 0.64 5.98 14.42
N TYR A 55 1.83 5.39 14.56
CA TYR A 55 2.04 3.95 14.41
C TYR A 55 3.11 3.46 15.39
N ASP A 56 2.67 2.78 16.44
CA ASP A 56 3.54 2.28 17.52
C ASP A 56 3.69 0.75 17.53
N THR A 57 3.07 0.06 16.58
CA THR A 57 3.04 -1.40 16.54
C THR A 57 4.29 -1.96 15.83
N PRO A 58 5.06 -2.88 16.46
CA PRO A 58 6.20 -3.51 15.80
C PRO A 58 5.80 -4.28 14.53
N ILE A 59 6.61 -4.16 13.48
CA ILE A 59 6.42 -4.85 12.21
C ILE A 59 7.36 -6.06 12.16
N ASP A 60 6.78 -7.24 11.91
CA ASP A 60 7.54 -8.46 11.66
C ASP A 60 8.14 -8.42 10.25
N ALA A 61 9.43 -8.68 10.13
CA ALA A 61 10.15 -8.65 8.87
C ALA A 61 10.91 -9.96 8.64
N ARG A 62 10.89 -10.43 7.40
CA ARG A 62 11.56 -11.68 6.97
C ARG A 62 12.49 -11.38 5.82
N LEU A 63 13.74 -11.82 5.93
CA LEU A 63 14.72 -11.67 4.88
C LEU A 63 15.02 -13.04 4.26
N ASN A 64 14.63 -13.21 3.00
CA ASN A 64 14.90 -14.39 2.19
C ASN A 64 15.81 -13.99 1.03
N GLU A 65 17.11 -14.23 1.20
CA GLU A 65 18.17 -13.79 0.26
C GLU A 65 18.12 -12.26 0.04
N ASP A 66 17.60 -11.84 -1.11
CA ASP A 66 17.46 -10.46 -1.54
C ASP A 66 16.03 -9.93 -1.39
N ASN A 67 15.12 -10.71 -0.80
CA ASN A 67 13.73 -10.31 -0.59
C ASN A 67 13.49 -10.01 0.88
N LEU A 68 13.19 -8.76 1.19
CA LEU A 68 12.74 -8.35 2.50
C LEU A 68 11.22 -8.23 2.47
N SER A 69 10.52 -9.05 3.24
CA SER A 69 9.06 -9.01 3.38
C SER A 69 8.70 -8.44 4.75
N LEU A 70 7.93 -7.36 4.76
CA LEU A 70 7.29 -6.84 5.96
C LEU A 70 5.91 -7.47 6.07
N VAL A 71 5.68 -8.17 7.16
CA VAL A 71 4.39 -8.74 7.53
C VAL A 71 3.66 -7.68 8.35
N GLY A 72 2.69 -7.08 7.69
CA GLY A 72 1.80 -6.08 8.26
C GLY A 72 0.77 -6.68 9.21
N ASN A 73 -0.10 -5.81 9.71
CA ASN A 73 -1.21 -6.10 10.61
C ASN A 73 -2.47 -5.33 10.12
N ASP A 74 -3.47 -5.14 10.98
CA ASP A 74 -4.69 -4.41 10.60
C ASP A 74 -4.46 -2.91 10.33
N GLU A 75 -3.30 -2.37 10.73
CA GLU A 75 -2.92 -0.95 10.62
C GLU A 75 -1.78 -0.70 9.61
N TRP A 76 -0.96 -1.72 9.33
CA TRP A 76 0.15 -1.65 8.37
C TRP A 76 0.02 -2.72 7.28
N PRO A 77 0.16 -2.41 5.98
CA PRO A 77 0.04 -3.40 4.93
C PRO A 77 1.26 -4.35 4.85
N ASN A 78 1.06 -5.53 4.28
CA ASN A 78 2.20 -6.37 3.87
C ASN A 78 2.97 -5.69 2.75
N GLN A 79 4.29 -5.69 2.80
CA GLN A 79 5.15 -5.09 1.77
C GLN A 79 6.33 -6.00 1.43
N SER A 80 6.84 -5.89 0.20
CA SER A 80 7.92 -6.75 -0.28
C SER A 80 8.96 -5.94 -1.05
N PHE A 81 10.17 -5.91 -0.54
CA PHE A 81 11.27 -5.12 -1.07
C PHE A 81 12.34 -6.02 -1.67
N LYS A 82 12.99 -5.53 -2.72
CA LYS A 82 14.17 -6.16 -3.34
C LYS A 82 15.43 -5.46 -2.85
N ARG A 83 16.46 -6.23 -2.50
CA ARG A 83 17.77 -5.71 -2.11
C ARG A 83 18.35 -4.89 -3.25
N VAL A 84 18.87 -3.71 -2.90
CA VAL A 84 19.70 -2.91 -3.78
C VAL A 84 21.15 -3.38 -3.65
N HIS A 85 21.76 -3.71 -4.78
CA HIS A 85 23.16 -4.09 -4.85
C HIS A 85 24.00 -2.86 -5.23
N GLY A 86 24.85 -2.40 -4.31
CA GLY A 86 25.66 -1.19 -4.46
C GLY A 86 25.16 -0.02 -3.62
N ASP A 87 25.60 1.18 -3.96
CA ASP A 87 25.22 2.40 -3.26
C ASP A 87 23.75 2.73 -3.53
N PHE A 88 23.01 3.06 -2.46
CA PHE A 88 21.61 3.46 -2.55
C PHE A 88 21.47 4.91 -2.10
N ASP A 89 21.06 5.77 -3.03
CA ASP A 89 20.75 7.17 -2.78
C ASP A 89 19.23 7.32 -2.66
N VAL A 90 18.77 7.56 -1.43
CA VAL A 90 17.36 7.76 -1.08
C VAL A 90 16.78 8.98 -1.79
N ASP A 91 17.53 10.09 -1.85
CA ASP A 91 17.05 11.33 -2.46
C ASP A 91 16.88 11.17 -3.97
N ASN A 92 17.85 10.50 -4.61
CA ASN A 92 17.74 10.21 -6.04
C ASN A 92 16.60 9.22 -6.32
N PHE A 93 16.42 8.19 -5.48
CA PHE A 93 15.30 7.27 -5.59
C PHE A 93 13.96 8.00 -5.52
N LEU A 94 13.74 8.86 -4.52
CA LEU A 94 12.49 9.63 -4.39
C LEU A 94 12.26 10.53 -5.61
N LYS A 95 13.30 11.25 -6.08
CA LYS A 95 13.23 12.05 -7.31
C LYS A 95 12.83 11.21 -8.53
N GLU A 96 13.37 10.01 -8.68
CA GLU A 96 13.00 9.09 -9.77
C GLU A 96 11.53 8.65 -9.68
N GLN A 97 11.00 8.37 -8.48
CA GLN A 97 9.59 8.03 -8.31
C GLN A 97 8.66 9.22 -8.63
N HIS A 98 9.04 10.43 -8.24
CA HIS A 98 8.33 11.65 -8.62
C HIS A 98 8.40 11.93 -10.14
N ALA A 99 9.53 11.63 -10.78
CA ALA A 99 9.71 11.80 -12.23
C ALA A 99 8.89 10.78 -13.04
N LYS A 100 8.81 9.52 -12.60
CA LYS A 100 7.90 8.51 -13.18
C LYS A 100 6.45 8.98 -13.13
N THR A 101 6.06 9.63 -12.03
CA THR A 101 4.73 10.24 -11.89
C THR A 101 4.53 11.44 -12.82
N SER A 102 5.59 12.23 -13.05
CA SER A 102 5.54 13.42 -13.92
C SER A 102 5.45 13.10 -15.42
N SER A 103 5.78 11.87 -15.84
CA SER A 103 5.69 11.41 -17.24
C SER A 103 4.26 11.03 -17.68
N SER A 104 3.28 10.99 -16.77
CA SER A 104 1.88 10.81 -17.11
C SER A 104 1.10 12.06 -16.70
N THR A 105 0.83 12.95 -17.65
CA THR A 105 -0.05 14.09 -17.44
C THR A 105 -1.49 13.62 -17.29
N THR A 106 -1.87 13.29 -16.06
CA THR A 106 -3.22 13.50 -15.52
C THR A 106 -3.07 13.67 -14.01
N LYS A 107 -3.56 14.81 -13.49
CA LYS A 107 -3.80 15.05 -12.07
C LYS A 107 -4.40 13.80 -11.44
N ASP A 108 -3.97 13.43 -10.23
CA ASP A 108 -4.87 13.49 -9.08
C ASP A 108 -4.15 13.14 -7.77
N THR A 109 -4.48 13.98 -6.79
CA THR A 109 -4.15 13.93 -5.37
C THR A 109 -4.75 12.65 -4.74
N HIS A 110 -4.21 12.16 -3.63
CA HIS A 110 -4.72 11.10 -2.74
C HIS A 110 -3.88 9.80 -2.66
N SER A 111 -3.63 9.42 -1.40
CA SER A 111 -2.86 8.27 -0.92
C SER A 111 -3.08 7.03 -1.79
N LYS A 112 -2.07 6.67 -2.60
CA LYS A 112 -2.16 5.53 -3.51
C LYS A 112 -1.83 4.25 -2.76
N GLU A 113 -2.83 3.73 -2.04
CA GLU A 113 -3.04 2.28 -1.96
C GLU A 113 -2.80 1.70 -3.38
N SER A 114 -2.07 0.61 -3.60
CA SER A 114 -1.98 0.06 -4.97
C SER A 114 -3.29 -0.65 -5.30
N SER A 115 -3.78 -0.58 -6.54
CA SER A 115 -5.06 -1.23 -6.92
C SER A 115 -5.08 -2.72 -6.60
N THR A 116 -3.92 -3.37 -6.56
CA THR A 116 -3.75 -4.75 -6.11
C THR A 116 -4.05 -4.90 -4.61
N HIS A 117 -3.54 -3.98 -3.78
CA HIS A 117 -3.78 -3.92 -2.35
C HIS A 117 -5.24 -3.59 -2.02
N ALA A 118 -5.81 -2.61 -2.73
CA ALA A 118 -7.23 -2.27 -2.70
C ALA A 118 -8.12 -3.49 -2.96
N ARG A 119 -7.76 -4.25 -4.00
CA ARG A 119 -8.52 -5.42 -4.43
C ARG A 119 -8.37 -6.58 -3.46
N ALA A 120 -7.21 -6.73 -2.83
CA ALA A 120 -7.01 -7.70 -1.75
C ALA A 120 -7.87 -7.39 -0.53
N ALA A 121 -7.93 -6.13 -0.11
CA ALA A 121 -8.80 -5.68 0.97
C ALA A 121 -10.29 -5.91 0.64
N LEU A 122 -10.72 -5.58 -0.58
CA LEU A 122 -12.07 -5.83 -1.06
C LEU A 122 -12.42 -7.33 -1.10
N LYS A 123 -11.52 -8.19 -1.57
CA LYS A 123 -11.73 -9.66 -1.58
C LYS A 123 -11.81 -10.25 -0.18
N LYS A 124 -10.99 -9.75 0.74
CA LYS A 124 -11.04 -10.16 2.15
C LYS A 124 -12.38 -9.76 2.77
N TRP A 125 -12.78 -8.49 2.62
CA TRP A 125 -14.09 -8.02 3.09
C TRP A 125 -15.26 -8.83 2.51
N ALA A 126 -15.25 -9.09 1.20
CA ALA A 126 -16.30 -9.88 0.57
C ALA A 126 -16.37 -11.31 1.13
N SER A 127 -15.22 -11.92 1.41
CA SER A 127 -15.16 -13.24 2.03
C SER A 127 -15.69 -13.22 3.47
N ASP A 128 -15.27 -12.23 4.26
CA ASP A 128 -15.68 -12.03 5.66
C ASP A 128 -17.20 -11.73 5.78
N HIS A 129 -17.80 -11.13 4.76
CA HIS A 129 -19.23 -10.78 4.69
C HIS A 129 -20.07 -11.72 3.80
N HIS A 130 -19.55 -12.89 3.42
CA HIS A 130 -20.23 -13.89 2.58
C HIS A 130 -20.77 -13.35 1.24
N LYS A 131 -20.03 -12.45 0.61
CA LYS A 131 -20.30 -11.90 -0.74
C LYS A 131 -19.51 -12.66 -1.80
N ASP A 132 -19.99 -12.59 -3.04
CA ASP A 132 -19.38 -13.27 -4.20
C ASP A 132 -18.06 -12.62 -4.60
N THR A 133 -16.95 -13.30 -4.31
CA THR A 133 -15.59 -12.82 -4.59
C THR A 133 -15.21 -12.91 -6.06
N ASN A 134 -15.86 -13.78 -6.84
CA ASN A 134 -15.53 -13.97 -8.26
C ASN A 134 -15.89 -12.73 -9.08
N LYS A 135 -16.88 -11.94 -8.63
CA LYS A 135 -17.25 -10.68 -9.28
C LYS A 135 -16.16 -9.63 -9.18
N ILE A 136 -15.32 -9.66 -8.14
CA ILE A 136 -14.28 -8.65 -7.88
C ILE A 136 -13.17 -8.70 -8.94
N ASP A 137 -12.88 -9.87 -9.48
CA ASP A 137 -11.85 -10.05 -10.51
C ASP A 137 -12.18 -9.35 -11.82
N ASN A 138 -13.46 -9.11 -12.08
CA ASN A 138 -13.95 -8.41 -13.27
C ASN A 138 -14.18 -6.91 -13.04
N LEU A 139 -14.08 -6.41 -11.80
CA LEU A 139 -14.26 -4.99 -11.51
C LEU A 139 -13.03 -4.20 -11.94
N LYS A 140 -13.24 -3.07 -12.61
CA LYS A 140 -12.19 -2.10 -12.92
C LYS A 140 -11.91 -1.27 -11.68
N ALA A 141 -10.64 -1.12 -11.35
CA ALA A 141 -10.21 -0.20 -10.30
C ALA A 141 -10.04 1.19 -10.93
N THR A 142 -10.69 2.21 -10.37
CA THR A 142 -10.61 3.60 -10.82
C THR A 142 -10.44 4.55 -9.65
N THR A 143 -9.75 5.67 -9.90
CA THR A 143 -9.63 6.80 -8.98
C THR A 143 -10.50 7.98 -9.41
N ASP A 144 -11.23 7.85 -10.52
CA ASP A 144 -12.17 8.85 -11.04
C ASP A 144 -13.48 8.78 -10.22
N LEU A 145 -13.45 9.43 -9.06
CA LEU A 145 -14.51 9.41 -8.05
C LEU A 145 -15.22 10.76 -7.99
N SER A 146 -16.53 10.74 -7.74
CA SER A 146 -17.35 11.95 -7.58
C SER A 146 -17.02 12.79 -6.33
N GLU A 147 -16.19 12.28 -5.41
CA GLU A 147 -15.78 13.00 -4.20
C GLU A 147 -14.24 13.04 -4.04
N PRO A 148 -13.67 14.21 -3.66
CA PRO A 148 -12.25 14.50 -3.78
C PRO A 148 -11.41 14.02 -2.59
N ASP A 149 -11.65 12.82 -2.05
CA ASP A 149 -10.89 12.31 -0.89
C ASP A 149 -10.74 10.77 -0.83
N GLU A 150 -11.00 10.05 -1.93
CA GLU A 150 -11.70 8.77 -1.79
C GLU A 150 -11.02 7.46 -2.30
N GLY A 151 -9.70 7.24 -2.23
CA GLY A 151 -9.12 5.88 -2.45
C GLY A 151 -9.47 5.18 -3.78
N TRP A 152 -9.56 3.84 -3.82
CA TRP A 152 -9.93 3.10 -5.05
C TRP A 152 -11.40 2.75 -5.11
N ALA A 153 -12.08 3.24 -6.15
CA ALA A 153 -13.36 2.71 -6.56
C ALA A 153 -13.18 1.42 -7.35
N PHE A 154 -14.03 0.44 -7.07
CA PHE A 154 -14.21 -0.73 -7.92
C PHE A 154 -15.53 -0.62 -8.65
N VAL A 155 -15.47 -0.57 -9.98
CA VAL A 155 -16.65 -0.39 -10.85
C VAL A 155 -16.82 -1.57 -11.80
N ASP A 156 -18.05 -1.84 -12.23
CA ASP A 156 -18.30 -2.80 -13.30
C ASP A 156 -18.03 -2.21 -14.70
N ASP A 157 -18.27 -3.01 -15.74
CA ASP A 157 -18.13 -2.56 -17.13
C ASP A 157 -19.09 -1.41 -17.51
N ASN A 158 -20.18 -1.23 -16.77
CA ASN A 158 -21.15 -0.15 -16.98
C ASN A 158 -20.79 1.13 -16.20
N GLY A 159 -19.69 1.12 -15.43
CA GLY A 159 -19.28 2.24 -14.57
C GLY A 159 -20.03 2.32 -13.25
N THR A 160 -20.74 1.26 -12.85
CA THR A 160 -21.46 1.19 -11.58
C THR A 160 -20.49 0.92 -10.44
N GLU A 161 -20.47 1.79 -9.42
CA GLU A 161 -19.61 1.64 -8.24
C GLU A 161 -20.09 0.52 -7.31
N TYR A 162 -19.20 -0.45 -7.06
CA TYR A 162 -19.44 -1.57 -6.15
C TYR A 162 -18.93 -1.28 -4.73
N ALA A 163 -17.74 -0.71 -4.62
CA ALA A 163 -17.12 -0.41 -3.35
C ALA A 163 -16.03 0.63 -3.54
N ILE A 164 -15.72 1.33 -2.45
CA ILE A 164 -14.55 2.18 -2.35
C ILE A 164 -13.63 1.61 -1.28
N VAL A 165 -12.34 1.55 -1.54
CA VAL A 165 -11.34 1.11 -0.59
C VAL A 165 -10.39 2.26 -0.26
N ARG A 166 -10.23 2.56 1.02
CA ARG A 166 -9.39 3.64 1.52
C ARG A 166 -8.62 3.20 2.74
N ASN A 167 -7.30 3.35 2.70
CA ASN A 167 -6.41 2.99 3.80
C ASN A 167 -6.73 1.57 4.33
N GLY A 168 -6.95 0.61 3.42
CA GLY A 168 -7.31 -0.77 3.76
C GLY A 168 -8.73 -1.00 4.29
N LYS A 169 -9.54 0.05 4.47
CA LYS A 169 -10.96 -0.04 4.86
C LYS A 169 -11.85 -0.08 3.63
N VAL A 170 -12.82 -1.00 3.64
CA VAL A 170 -13.79 -1.20 2.56
C VAL A 170 -15.10 -0.50 2.90
N TYR A 171 -15.52 0.39 2.00
CA TYR A 171 -16.78 1.13 2.03
C TYR A 171 -17.67 0.59 0.91
N PRO A 172 -18.50 -0.44 1.18
CA PRO A 172 -19.39 -0.99 0.16
C PRO A 172 -20.42 0.06 -0.26
N ARG A 173 -20.63 0.24 -1.57
CA ARG A 173 -21.71 1.07 -2.09
C ARG A 173 -23.01 0.24 -2.15
N PRO A 174 -24.18 0.86 -2.02
CA PRO A 174 -25.49 0.16 -1.90
C PRO A 174 -25.91 -0.67 -3.13
N VAL A 175 -25.10 -0.75 -4.18
CA VAL A 175 -25.31 -1.68 -5.33
C VAL A 175 -25.17 -3.16 -4.89
N ILE A 176 -24.73 -3.42 -3.66
CA ILE A 176 -24.75 -4.75 -3.04
C ILE A 176 -26.16 -5.13 -2.49
N ASP A 177 -27.09 -4.18 -2.40
CA ASP A 177 -28.51 -4.49 -2.18
C ASP A 177 -29.27 -4.53 -3.51
N GLY A 178 -28.87 -5.48 -4.36
CA GLY A 178 -29.79 -6.17 -5.24
C GLY A 178 -30.76 -7.08 -4.47
N GLY A 179 -31.22 -6.65 -3.29
CA GLY A 179 -32.46 -7.10 -2.71
C GLY A 179 -33.54 -6.26 -3.35
N THR A 180 -34.20 -6.81 -4.37
CA THR A 180 -35.47 -6.30 -4.88
C THR A 180 -36.40 -6.01 -3.71
N SER A 181 -36.52 -4.76 -3.31
CA SER A 181 -37.79 -4.26 -2.77
C SER A 181 -38.74 -4.25 -3.97
N SER A 182 -39.45 -5.36 -4.14
CA SER A 182 -40.74 -5.35 -4.83
C SER A 182 -41.80 -5.32 -3.74
N ASN A 183 -42.75 -4.40 -3.92
CA ASN A 183 -43.97 -4.20 -3.13
C ASN A 183 -44.63 -5.49 -2.63
#